data_AF-A0A6V7KMU8-F1
#
_entry.id   AF-A0A6V7KMU8-F1
#
_cell.length_a   1.000
_cell.length_b   1.000
_cell.length_c   1.000
_cell.angle_alpha   90.00
_cell.angle_beta   90.00
_cell.angle_gamma   90.00
#
_symmetry.space_group_name_H-M   'P 1'
#
loop_
_entity.id
_entity.type
_entity.pdbx_description
1 polymer ?
#
loop_
_entity_poly.entity_id
_entity_poly.type
_entity_poly.pdbx_seq_one_letter_code
_entity_poly.pdbx_strand_id
1 'polypeptide(L)' 'GVQAFPTNVTLQRFLELHIEITGELPDPTSGQIMERCGVCSEKSYCSLCVHCDKKCCPECKDAHMDILRREISRINSQ' A
#
# COMPACT_ATOMS: atom_id res chain seq x y z
N GLY A 1 -9.94 -17.89 -2.67
CA GLY A 1 -8.49 -17.81 -2.42
C GLY A 1 -7.88 -17.07 -3.57
N VAL A 2 -7.22 -15.93 -3.32
CA VAL A 2 -6.56 -15.15 -4.38
C VAL A 2 -5.48 -16.03 -4.99
N GLN A 3 -5.62 -16.36 -6.28
CA GLN A 3 -4.60 -17.09 -7.02
C GLN A 3 -3.31 -16.28 -6.95
N ALA A 4 -2.29 -16.81 -6.28
CA ALA A 4 -0.99 -16.19 -6.22
C ALA A 4 -0.45 -16.05 -7.64
N PHE A 5 -0.19 -14.81 -8.07
CA PHE A 5 0.50 -14.56 -9.32
C PHE A 5 1.84 -15.31 -9.32
N PRO A 6 2.26 -15.92 -10.44
CA PRO A 6 3.53 -16.64 -10.50
C PRO A 6 4.68 -15.70 -10.11
N THR A 7 5.46 -16.10 -9.10
CA THR A 7 6.60 -15.33 -8.62
C THR A 7 7.59 -15.12 -9.76
N ASN A 8 7.82 -13.86 -10.14
CA ASN A 8 8.79 -13.54 -11.17
C ASN A 8 10.20 -13.77 -10.62
N VAL A 9 10.72 -14.98 -10.85
CA VAL A 9 12.03 -15.43 -10.36
C VAL A 9 13.18 -14.52 -10.81
N THR A 10 13.07 -13.89 -11.98
CA THR A 10 14.07 -12.94 -12.47
C THR A 10 14.11 -11.68 -11.61
N LEU A 11 12.94 -11.11 -11.29
CA LEU A 11 12.83 -9.97 -10.39
C LEU A 11 13.31 -10.33 -8.98
N GLN A 12 12.98 -11.52 -8.49
CA GLN A 12 13.42 -11.98 -7.17
C GLN A 12 14.96 -12.06 -7.08
N ARG A 13 15.62 -12.69 -8.06
CA ARG A 13 17.09 -12.79 -8.10
C ARG A 13 17.76 -11.42 -8.21
N PHE A 14 17.17 -10.48 -8.93
CA PHE A 14 17.70 -9.11 -9.03
C PHE A 14 17.67 -8.37 -7.68
N LEU A 15 16.59 -8.51 -6.92
CA LEU A 15 16.47 -7.91 -5.59
C LEU A 15 17.42 -8.57 -4.57
N GLU A 16 17.58 -9.89 -4.64
CA GLU A 16 18.53 -10.65 -3.80
C GLU A 16 19.98 -10.21 -4.04
N LEU A 17 20.38 -10.03 -5.32
CA LEU A 17 21.71 -9.53 -5.69
C LEU A 17 22.02 -8.13 -5.15
N HIS A 18 21.04 -7.23 -5.13
CA HIS A 18 21.23 -5.90 -4.56
C HIS A 18 21.56 -5.98 -3.07
N ILE A 19 20.85 -6.83 -2.33
CA ILE A 19 21.08 -7.08 -0.89
C ILE A 19 22.45 -7.69 -0.65
N GLU A 20 22.88 -8.66 -1.49
CA GLU A 20 24.21 -9.27 -1.39
C GLU A 20 25.35 -8.27 -1.60
N ILE A 21 25.15 -7.26 -2.45
CA ILE A 21 26.17 -6.25 -2.77
C ILE A 21 26.19 -5.11 -1.75
N THR A 22 25.03 -4.60 -1.35
CA THR A 22 24.93 -3.41 -0.49
C THR A 22 24.88 -3.74 1.00
N GLY A 23 24.49 -4.97 1.37
CA GLY A 23 24.27 -5.38 2.76
C GLY A 23 23.03 -4.76 3.39
N GLU A 24 22.27 -3.95 2.65
CA GLU A 24 21.05 -3.30 3.12
C GLU A 24 19.85 -3.76 2.29
N LEU A 25 18.73 -4.03 2.96
CA LEU A 25 17.45 -4.18 2.28
C LEU A 25 17.17 -2.85 1.55
N PRO A 26 16.82 -2.86 0.26
CA PRO A 26 16.43 -1.63 -0.42
C PRO A 26 15.28 -1.00 0.37
N ASP A 27 15.52 0.21 0.91
CA ASP A 27 14.51 0.88 1.72
C ASP A 27 13.24 1.04 0.87
N PRO A 28 12.09 0.48 1.30
CA PRO A 28 10.86 0.49 0.52
C PRO A 28 10.31 1.91 0.30
N THR A 29 10.87 2.87 1.03
CA THR A 29 10.59 4.31 0.98
C THR A 29 11.70 5.10 0.30
N SER A 30 12.73 4.46 -0.28
CA SER A 30 13.79 5.14 -1.03
C SER A 30 13.19 5.87 -2.24
N GLY A 31 13.25 7.20 -2.22
CA GLY A 31 12.62 8.06 -3.22
C GLY A 31 11.15 8.43 -2.96
N GLN A 32 10.53 7.94 -1.88
CA GLN A 32 9.21 8.40 -1.48
C GLN A 32 9.29 9.72 -0.72
N ILE A 33 8.56 10.72 -1.21
CA ILE A 33 8.44 12.02 -0.55
C ILE A 33 7.24 11.96 0.39
N MET A 34 7.44 12.33 1.65
CA MET A 34 6.33 12.49 2.60
C MET A 34 5.46 13.67 2.18
N GLU A 35 4.16 13.43 2.05
CA GLU A 35 3.16 14.43 1.65
C GLU A 35 2.13 14.62 2.76
N ARG A 36 1.28 15.64 2.66
CA ARG A 36 0.15 15.80 3.59
C ARG A 36 -1.03 14.95 3.14
N CYS A 37 -1.60 14.19 4.07
CA CYS A 37 -2.79 13.40 3.85
C CYS A 37 -3.97 14.30 3.45
N GLY A 38 -4.66 13.98 2.35
CA GLY A 38 -5.85 14.71 1.89
C GLY A 38 -7.10 14.51 2.74
N VAL A 39 -6.99 13.82 3.88
CA VAL A 39 -8.08 13.54 4.82
C VAL A 39 -7.78 14.15 6.18
N CYS A 40 -6.72 13.72 6.87
CA CYS A 40 -6.34 14.24 8.20
C CYS A 40 -5.33 15.40 8.16
N SER A 41 -4.79 15.77 6.99
CA SER A 41 -3.74 16.79 6.82
C SER A 41 -2.38 16.50 7.47
N GLU A 42 -2.22 15.33 8.09
CA GLU A 42 -0.95 14.92 8.69
C GLU A 42 0.09 14.61 7.63
N LYS A 43 1.36 14.90 7.95
CA LYS A 43 2.50 14.60 7.07
C LYS A 43 2.85 13.12 7.21
N SER A 44 2.67 12.35 6.14
CA SER A 44 2.92 10.91 6.14
C SER A 44 3.26 10.42 4.74
N TYR A 45 3.67 9.16 4.64
CA TYR A 45 3.75 8.48 3.34
C TYR A 45 2.35 8.19 2.85
N CYS A 46 1.90 9.00 1.89
CA CYS A 46 0.54 8.93 1.39
C CYS A 46 0.45 7.98 0.19
N SER A 47 -0.62 7.19 0.13
CA SER A 47 -0.95 6.36 -1.04
C SER A 47 -2.33 6.74 -1.58
N LEU A 48 -2.56 6.49 -2.87
CA LEU A 48 -3.86 6.74 -3.49
C LEU A 48 -4.92 5.83 -2.86
N CYS A 49 -6.01 6.41 -2.38
CA CYS A 49 -7.15 5.68 -1.84
C CYS A 49 -8.19 5.42 -2.92
N VAL A 50 -8.47 4.15 -3.23
CA VAL A 50 -9.46 3.74 -4.25
C VAL A 50 -10.91 4.06 -3.88
N HIS A 51 -11.17 4.42 -2.62
CA HIS A 51 -12.50 4.84 -2.17
C HIS A 51 -12.84 6.27 -2.64
N CYS A 52 -11.86 7.17 -2.67
CA CYS A 52 -12.11 8.61 -2.82
C CYS A 52 -11.10 9.35 -3.71
N ASP A 53 -10.19 8.62 -4.36
CA ASP A 53 -9.11 9.13 -5.23
C ASP A 53 -8.20 10.19 -4.58
N LYS A 54 -8.20 10.27 -3.25
CA LYS A 54 -7.30 11.15 -2.49
C LYS A 54 -6.03 10.42 -2.09
N LYS A 55 -4.93 11.17 -2.00
CA LYS A 55 -3.71 10.71 -1.32
C LYS A 55 -3.99 10.66 0.19
N CYS A 56 -3.86 9.50 0.79
CA CYS A 56 -4.21 9.25 2.19
C CYS A 56 -3.04 8.60 2.94
N CYS A 57 -2.87 8.96 4.21
CA CYS A 57 -2.01 8.22 5.13
C CYS A 57 -2.57 6.81 5.38
N PRO A 58 -1.76 5.87 5.92
CA PRO A 58 -2.17 4.50 6.19
C PRO A 58 -3.43 4.40 7.06
N GLU A 59 -3.51 5.19 8.13
CA GLU A 59 -4.65 5.18 9.06
C GLU A 59 -5.96 5.59 8.40
N CYS A 60 -5.95 6.67 7.61
CA CYS A 60 -7.14 7.10 6.86
C CYS A 60 -7.56 6.07 5.80
N LYS A 61 -6.58 5.39 5.18
CA LYS A 61 -6.84 4.35 4.19
C LYS A 61 -7.52 3.13 4.83
N ASP A 62 -7.04 2.68 5.99
CA ASP A 62 -7.64 1.56 6.71
C ASP A 62 -9.07 1.88 7.15
N ALA A 63 -9.30 3.08 7.68
CA ALA A 63 -10.64 3.54 8.03
C ALA A 63 -11.59 3.57 6.82
N HIS A 64 -11.13 4.05 5.65
CA HIS A 64 -11.93 4.02 4.42
C HIS A 64 -12.24 2.59 3.97
N MET A 65 -11.28 1.67 4.04
CA MET A 65 -11.49 0.27 3.67
C MET A 65 -12.46 -0.43 4.61
N ASP A 66 -12.44 -0.11 5.90
CA ASP A 66 -13.41 -0.66 6.87
C ASP A 66 -14.84 -0.20 6.59
N ILE A 67 -15.03 1.07 6.22
CA ILE A 67 -16.34 1.58 5.78
C ILE A 67 -16.82 0.80 4.55
N LEU A 68 -15.98 0.67 3.52
CA LEU A 68 -16.31 -0.09 2.32
C LEU A 68 -16.69 -1.54 2.62
N ARG A 69 -15.93 -2.22 3.49
CA ARG A 69 -16.19 -3.60 3.91
C ARG A 69 -17.52 -3.74 4.65
N ARG A 70 -17.85 -2.78 5.52
CA ARG A 70 -19.14 -2.76 6.24
C ARG A 70 -20.30 -2.56 5.28
N GLU A 71 -20.17 -1.64 4.33
CA GLU A 71 -21.18 -1.38 3.30
C GLU A 71 -21.42 -2.60 2.41
N ILE A 72 -20.36 -3.24 1.92
CA ILE A 72 -20.45 -4.48 1.12
C ILE A 72 -21.13 -5.59 1.92
N SER A 73 -20.74 -5.78 3.18
CA SER A 73 -21.35 -6.79 4.06
C SER A 73 -22.84 -6.53 4.24
N ARG A 74 -23.23 -5.26 4.46
CA ARG A 74 -24.64 -4.87 4.61
C ARG A 74 -25.46 -5.16 3.36
N ILE A 75 -24.94 -4.84 2.17
CA ILE A 75 -25.60 -5.11 0.88
C ILE A 75 -25.75 -6.62 0.65
N ASN A 76 -24.69 -7.40 0.90
CA ASN A 76 -24.71 -8.85 0.69
C ASN A 76 -25.60 -9.60 1.70
N SER A 77 -25.97 -8.95 2.81
CA SER A 77 -26.87 -9.48 3.83
C SER A 77 -28.34 -9.02 3.67
N GLN A 78 -28.66 -8.27 2.60
CA GLN A 78 -30.04 -8.01 2.15
C GLN A 78 -30.50 -9.12 1.20
#